data_AF-A0A945NJY2-F1
#
_entry.id   AF-A0A945NJY2-F1
#
_cell.length_a   1.000
_cell.length_b   1.000
_cell.length_c   1.000
_cell.angle_alpha   90.00
_cell.angle_beta   90.00
_cell.angle_gamma   90.00
#
_symmetry.space_group_name_H-M   'P 1'
#
loop_
_entity.id
_entity.type
_entity.pdbx_description
1 polymer ?
#
loop_
_entity_poly.entity_id
_entity_poly.type
_entity_poly.pdbx_seq_one_letter_code
_entity_poly.pdbx_strand_id
1 'polypeptide(L)' 'MLCADAFIALLADRGIDFFFANAGTDFTLLIEAFAKADTLGLSVPTPIAVPHENVAMALAMGYTM' A
#
# COMPACT_ATOMS: atom_id res chain seq x y z
N MET A 1 -0.14 0.44 18.11
CA MET A 1 0.02 0.51 16.65
C MET A 1 0.85 -0.68 16.23
N LEU A 2 0.35 -1.54 15.33
CA LEU A 2 1.14 -2.68 14.82
C LEU A 2 2.17 -2.18 13.79
N CYS A 3 3.18 -3.00 13.47
CA CYS A 3 4.21 -2.61 12.48
C CYS A 3 3.61 -2.21 11.12
N ALA A 4 2.58 -2.91 10.64
CA ALA A 4 1.94 -2.61 9.36
C ALA A 4 1.23 -1.25 9.37
N ASP A 5 0.48 -0.94 10.44
CA ASP A 5 -0.15 0.39 10.64
C ASP A 5 0.91 1.50 10.55
N ALA A 6 2.02 1.33 11.26
CA ALA A 6 3.11 2.30 11.31
C ALA A 6 3.77 2.48 9.94
N PHE A 7 3.94 1.39 9.20
CA PHE A 7 4.57 1.38 7.89
C PHE A 7 3.73 2.15 6.86
N ILE A 8 2.42 1.88 6.76
CA ILE A 8 1.56 2.57 5.79
C ILE A 8 1.39 4.06 6.13
N ALA A 9 1.36 4.42 7.41
CA ALA A 9 1.36 5.82 7.85
C ALA A 9 2.66 6.52 7.46
N LEU A 10 3.81 5.86 7.68
CA LEU A 10 5.11 6.39 7.29
C LEU A 10 5.21 6.63 5.78
N LEU A 11 4.63 5.76 4.95
CA LEU A 11 4.62 5.96 3.50
C LEU A 11 3.83 7.22 3.11
N ALA A 12 2.66 7.45 3.70
CA ALA A 12 1.90 8.69 3.49
C ALA A 12 2.66 9.92 3.97
N ASP A 13 3.31 9.87 5.14
CA ASP A 13 4.14 10.96 5.67
C ASP A 13 5.32 11.30 4.74
N ARG A 14 5.72 10.38 3.85
CA ARG A 14 6.77 10.59 2.84
C ARG A 14 6.23 10.98 1.47
N GLY A 15 4.93 11.24 1.35
CA GLY A 15 4.29 11.64 0.10
C GLY A 15 4.16 10.51 -0.89
N ILE A 16 4.05 9.26 -0.44
CA ILE A 16 3.74 8.12 -1.32
C ILE A 16 2.23 8.05 -1.53
N ASP A 17 1.80 8.24 -2.77
CA ASP A 17 0.37 8.28 -3.12
C ASP A 17 -0.24 6.89 -3.33
N PHE A 18 0.54 5.93 -3.84
CA PHE A 18 0.06 4.60 -4.23
C PHE A 18 0.94 3.46 -3.70
N PHE A 19 0.30 2.34 -3.36
CA PHE A 19 0.96 1.09 -2.98
C PHE A 19 0.54 -0.02 -3.95
N PHE A 20 1.36 -0.29 -4.96
CA PHE A 20 1.13 -1.36 -5.94
C PHE A 20 1.70 -2.69 -5.43
N ALA A 21 0.87 -3.74 -5.36
CA ALA A 21 1.34 -5.03 -4.89
C ALA A 21 0.62 -6.22 -5.54
N ASN A 22 1.39 -7.28 -5.84
CA ASN A 22 0.86 -8.61 -6.05
C ASN A 22 0.68 -9.30 -4.69
N ALA A 23 -0.51 -9.16 -4.10
CA ALA A 23 -0.76 -9.59 -2.75
C ALA A 23 -0.87 -11.13 -2.65
N GLY A 24 0.08 -11.74 -1.94
CA GLY A 24 0.05 -13.13 -1.48
C GLY A 24 -0.42 -13.28 -0.03
N THR A 25 -0.26 -14.49 0.53
CA THR A 25 -0.65 -14.80 1.92
C THR A 25 0.16 -14.02 2.97
N ASP A 26 1.35 -13.58 2.60
CA ASP A 26 2.27 -12.73 3.35
C ASP A 26 1.78 -11.28 3.54
N PHE A 27 0.76 -10.83 2.78
CA PHE A 27 0.23 -9.47 2.85
C PHE A 27 -0.89 -9.27 3.87
N THR A 28 -1.32 -10.31 4.59
CA THR A 28 -2.49 -10.26 5.50
C THR A 28 -2.44 -9.05 6.45
N LEU A 29 -1.30 -8.79 7.09
CA LEU A 29 -1.14 -7.67 8.02
C LEU A 29 -1.24 -6.29 7.34
N LEU A 30 -0.78 -6.17 6.09
CA LEU A 30 -0.91 -4.93 5.32
C LEU A 30 -2.36 -4.71 4.88
N ILE A 31 -3.04 -5.77 4.43
CA ILE A 31 -4.45 -5.71 4.04
C ILE A 31 -5.31 -5.27 5.23
N GLU A 32 -5.09 -5.85 6.41
CA GLU A 32 -5.79 -5.44 7.64
C GLU A 32 -5.49 -3.99 8.01
N ALA A 33 -4.24 -3.54 7.88
CA ALA A 33 -3.85 -2.16 8.18
C ALA A 33 -4.52 -1.16 7.20
N PHE A 34 -4.55 -1.46 5.90
CA PHE A 34 -5.24 -0.64 4.91
C PHE A 34 -6.76 -0.61 5.14
N ALA A 35 -7.38 -1.77 5.39
CA ALA A 35 -8.82 -1.85 5.69
C ALA A 35 -9.18 -1.05 6.95
N LYS A 36 -8.35 -1.14 8.00
CA LYS A 36 -8.50 -0.35 9.20
C LYS A 36 -8.34 1.15 8.92
N ALA A 37 -7.32 1.54 8.16
CA ALA A 37 -7.09 2.94 7.79
C ALA A 37 -8.28 3.53 7.02
N ASP A 38 -8.84 2.78 6.07
CA ASP A 38 -10.05 3.14 5.34
C ASP A 38 -11.24 3.36 6.27
N THR A 39 -11.50 2.42 7.20
CA THR A 39 -12.62 2.55 8.17
C THR A 39 -12.48 3.75 9.10
N LEU A 40 -11.25 4.17 9.39
CA LEU A 40 -10.94 5.28 10.30
C LEU A 40 -10.73 6.61 9.56
N GLY A 41 -10.78 6.63 8.22
CA GLY A 41 -10.51 7.81 7.40
C GLY A 41 -9.07 8.32 7.55
N LEU A 42 -8.11 7.44 7.79
CA LEU A 42 -6.70 7.80 7.92
C LEU A 42 -6.08 8.01 6.53
N SER A 43 -5.24 9.04 6.41
CA SER A 43 -4.47 9.27 5.18
C SER A 43 -3.36 8.24 5.05
N VAL A 44 -3.50 7.33 4.09
CA VAL A 44 -2.53 6.27 3.75
C VAL A 44 -2.42 6.19 2.22
N PRO A 45 -1.34 5.60 1.64
CA PRO A 45 -1.27 5.40 0.21
C PRO A 45 -2.45 4.57 -0.29
N THR A 46 -2.92 4.81 -1.51
CA THR A 46 -3.99 4.01 -2.10
C THR A 46 -3.46 2.62 -2.47
N PRO A 47 -3.95 1.53 -1.86
CA PRO A 47 -3.50 0.19 -2.22
C PRO A 47 -4.11 -0.23 -3.56
N ILE A 48 -3.27 -0.70 -4.48
CA ILE A 48 -3.67 -1.21 -5.79
C ILE A 48 -3.21 -2.66 -5.89
N ALA A 49 -4.16 -3.59 -5.93
CA ALA A 49 -3.89 -5.00 -6.16
C ALA A 49 -3.52 -5.21 -7.64
N VAL A 50 -2.39 -5.87 -7.89
CA VAL A 50 -1.85 -6.11 -9.22
C VAL A 50 -1.63 -7.60 -9.42
N PRO A 51 -1.98 -8.19 -10.58
CA PRO A 51 -1.90 -9.65 -10.76
C PRO A 51 -0.48 -10.21 -10.82
N HIS A 52 0.53 -9.38 -11.13
CA HIS A 52 1.91 -9.80 -11.29
C HIS A 52 2.88 -8.69 -10.85
N GLU A 53 4.03 -9.08 -10.30
CA GLU A 53 5.06 -8.16 -9.78
C GLU A 53 5.65 -7.28 -10.89
N ASN A 54 5.82 -7.82 -12.10
CA ASN A 54 6.31 -7.05 -13.25
C ASN A 54 5.35 -5.91 -13.63
N VAL A 55 4.04 -6.14 -13.54
CA VAL A 55 3.03 -5.11 -13.78
C VAL A 55 3.06 -4.07 -12.65
N ALA A 56 3.25 -4.48 -11.39
CA ALA A 56 3.34 -3.55 -10.25
C ALA A 56 4.53 -2.61 -10.41
N MET A 57 5.68 -3.14 -10.83
CA MET A 57 6.87 -2.35 -11.16
C MET A 57 6.64 -1.40 -12.32
N ALA A 58 5.99 -1.85 -13.41
CA ALA A 58 5.68 -1.00 -14.56
C ALA A 58 4.74 0.15 -14.19
N LEU A 59 3.72 -0.10 -13.37
CA LEU A 59 2.82 0.93 -12.83
C LEU A 59 3.58 1.95 -11.99
N ALA A 60 4.44 1.49 -11.07
CA ALA A 60 5.24 2.37 -10.22
C ALA A 60 6.17 3.26 -11.05
N MET A 61 6.90 2.69 -12.01
CA MET A 61 7.77 3.47 -12.91
C MET A 61 6.98 4.49 -13.72
N GLY A 62 5.86 4.08 -14.32
CA GLY A 62 5.01 4.96 -15.13
C GLY A 62 4.34 6.08 -14.35
N TYR A 63 4.10 5.92 -13.04
CA TYR A 63 3.58 6.98 -12.18
C TYR A 63 4.63 8.05 -11.84
N THR A 64 5.90 7.65 -11.71
CA THR A 64 6.98 8.54 -11.23
C THR A 64 7.80 9.23 -12.32
N MET A 65 7.71 8.78 -13.58
CA MET A 65 8.37 9.40 -14.74
C MET A 65 7.54 10.54 -15.31
#